data_AF-A0A0R3H5L0-F1
#
_entry.id   AF-A0A0R3H5L0-F1
#
_cell.length_a   1.000
_cell.length_b   1.000
_cell.length_c   1.000
_cell.angle_alpha   90.00
_cell.angle_beta   90.00
_cell.angle_gamma   90.00
#
_symmetry.space_group_name_H-M   'P 1'
#
loop_
_entity.id
_entity.type
_entity.pdbx_description
1 polymer ?
#
loop_
_entity_poly.entity_id
_entity_poly.type
_entity_poly.pdbx_seq_one_letter_code
_entity_poly.pdbx_strand_id
1 'polypeptide(L)'
;MAIPELDALRVGRWCRERVPEHLWNELQVQCDIADRHITIVEVRPPWDDSDATWTRFPIARLRYTAASGLWSLYWRDRHLRFHAYKRLSPSPNVNDLLDHIEHSGDPIFWG
;
A
#
# COMPACT_ATOMS: atom_id res chain seq x y z
N MET A 1 20.35 4.83 -3.32
CA MET A 1 19.62 5.59 -2.30
C MET A 1 18.36 4.84 -1.95
N ALA A 2 18.15 4.64 -0.65
CA ALA A 2 16.99 3.98 -0.07
C ALA A 2 15.84 4.98 0.09
N ILE A 3 14.65 4.46 0.41
CA ILE A 3 13.47 5.24 0.78
C ILE A 3 13.76 6.12 2.01
N PRO A 4 13.28 7.38 2.05
CA PRO A 4 13.36 8.20 3.26
C PRO A 4 12.66 7.53 4.45
N GLU A 5 13.36 7.39 5.58
CA GLU A 5 12.85 6.71 6.78
C GLU A 5 11.53 7.32 7.29
N LEU A 6 11.42 8.65 7.26
CA LEU A 6 10.20 9.36 7.66
C LEU A 6 9.00 8.97 6.79
N ASP A 7 9.20 8.78 5.49
CA ASP A 7 8.12 8.36 4.59
C ASP A 7 7.72 6.91 4.84
N ALA A 8 8.69 6.03 5.13
CA ALA A 8 8.39 4.66 5.52
C ALA A 8 7.56 4.59 6.82
N LEU A 9 7.91 5.41 7.82
CA LEU A 9 7.14 5.54 9.07
C LEU A 9 5.72 6.08 8.84
N ARG A 10 5.56 7.07 7.95
CA ARG A 10 4.24 7.61 7.57
C ARG A 10 3.36 6.54 6.94
N VAL A 11 3.88 5.78 5.99
CA VAL A 11 3.12 4.71 5.33
C VAL A 11 2.77 3.59 6.31
N GLY A 12 3.70 3.19 7.18
CA GLY A 12 3.44 2.18 8.19
C GLY A 12 2.36 2.59 9.19
N ARG A 13 2.40 3.86 9.65
CA ARG A 13 1.37 4.43 10.51
C ARG A 13 0.01 4.45 9.81
N TRP A 14 -0.05 4.95 8.58
CA TRP A 14 -1.27 5.01 7.78
C TRP A 14 -1.90 3.63 7.59
N CYS A 15 -1.09 2.59 7.31
CA CYS A 15 -1.58 1.21 7.19
C CYS A 15 -2.20 0.71 8.50
N ARG A 16 -1.52 0.93 9.63
CA ARG A 16 -1.99 0.50 10.96
C ARG A 16 -3.30 1.18 11.38
N GLU A 17 -3.42 2.47 11.09
CA GLU A 17 -4.60 3.28 11.45
C GLU A 17 -5.81 2.99 10.53
N ARG A 18 -5.60 2.31 9.40
CA ARG A 18 -6.63 2.06 8.39
C ARG A 18 -7.73 1.11 8.85
N VAL A 19 -7.37 0.14 9.69
CA VAL A 19 -8.31 -0.83 10.27
C VAL A 19 -8.26 -0.70 11.80
N PRO A 20 -9.40 -0.48 12.47
CA PRO A 20 -9.46 -0.50 13.93
C PRO A 20 -8.90 -1.79 14.53
N GLU A 21 -8.19 -1.68 15.65
CA GLU A 21 -7.49 -2.82 16.28
C GLU A 21 -8.40 -4.01 16.60
N HIS A 22 -9.65 -3.75 17.00
CA HIS A 22 -10.62 -4.81 17.29
C HIS A 22 -11.03 -5.63 16.06
N LEU A 23 -10.77 -5.15 14.84
CA LEU A 23 -11.03 -5.84 13.57
C LEU A 23 -9.79 -6.51 12.99
N TRP A 24 -8.63 -6.43 13.65
CA TRP A 24 -7.39 -6.99 13.11
C TRP A 24 -7.41 -8.50 12.95
N ASN A 25 -8.28 -9.20 13.66
CA ASN A 25 -8.50 -10.64 13.50
C ASN A 25 -9.30 -10.98 12.24
N GLU A 26 -9.92 -10.00 11.59
CA GLU A 26 -10.74 -10.15 10.38
C GLU A 26 -10.06 -9.54 9.15
N LEU A 27 -9.36 -8.41 9.34
CA LEU A 27 -8.74 -7.65 8.26
C LEU A 27 -7.61 -6.80 8.83
N GLN A 28 -6.48 -6.74 8.13
CA GLN A 28 -5.42 -5.78 8.39
C GLN A 28 -4.97 -5.13 7.11
N VAL A 29 -4.48 -3.90 7.22
CA VAL A 29 -3.69 -3.27 6.17
C VAL A 29 -2.26 -3.16 6.69
N GLN A 30 -1.32 -3.71 5.94
CA GLN A 30 0.11 -3.70 6.26
C GLN A 30 0.90 -3.09 5.10
N CYS A 31 2.20 -2.90 5.30
CA CYS A 31 3.10 -2.46 4.24
C CYS A 31 4.35 -3.33 4.17
N ASP A 32 4.72 -3.74 2.96
CA ASP A 32 5.99 -4.39 2.66
C ASP A 32 6.98 -3.35 2.12
N ILE A 33 8.02 -3.08 2.90
CA ILE A 33 9.06 -2.08 2.57
C ILE A 33 10.23 -2.80 1.87
N ALA A 34 10.66 -2.26 0.73
CA ALA A 34 11.92 -2.62 0.10
C ALA A 34 12.75 -1.37 -0.22
N ASP A 35 13.91 -1.53 -0.84
CA ASP A 35 14.88 -0.44 -1.06
C ASP A 35 14.31 0.79 -1.78
N ARG A 36 13.35 0.62 -2.70
CA ARG A 36 12.86 1.69 -3.60
C ARG A 36 11.34 1.75 -3.74
N HIS A 37 10.63 0.87 -3.05
CA HIS A 37 9.17 0.92 -3.03
C HIS A 37 8.60 0.42 -1.70
N ILE A 38 7.40 0.88 -1.40
CA ILE A 38 6.55 0.33 -0.34
C ILE A 38 5.30 -0.22 -1.01
N THR A 39 4.93 -1.45 -0.68
CA THR A 39 3.70 -2.08 -1.18
C THR A 39 2.69 -2.13 -0.04
N ILE A 40 1.54 -1.50 -0.22
CA ILE A 40 0.40 -1.59 0.69
C ILE A 40 -0.29 -2.93 0.39
N VAL A 41 -0.52 -3.71 1.44
CA VAL A 41 -1.10 -5.05 1.35
C VAL A 41 -2.29 -5.16 2.29
N GLU A 42 -3.37 -5.70 1.77
CA GLU A 42 -4.47 -6.19 2.58
C GLU A 42 -4.11 -7.59 3.07
N VAL A 43 -4.33 -7.86 4.35
CA VAL A 43 -4.04 -9.15 4.97
C VAL A 43 -5.30 -9.67 5.63
N ARG A 44 -5.73 -10.86 5.22
CA ARG A 44 -6.93 -11.51 5.74
C ARG A 44 -6.57 -12.83 6.42
N PRO A 45 -7.26 -13.20 7.51
CA PRO A 45 -7.16 -14.54 8.05
C PRO A 45 -7.63 -15.58 7.01
N PRO A 46 -7.24 -16.85 7.16
CA PRO A 46 -7.86 -17.92 6.39
C PRO A 46 -9.39 -17.92 6.58
N TRP A 47 -10.10 -18.35 5.54
CA TRP A 47 -11.57 -18.38 5.54
C TRP A 47 -12.16 -19.57 6.31
N ASP A 48 -11.32 -20.57 6.60
CA ASP A 48 -11.61 -21.72 7.45
C ASP A 48 -10.78 -21.66 8.74
N ASP A 49 -11.23 -22.35 9.78
CA ASP A 49 -10.49 -22.52 11.04
C ASP A 49 -9.26 -23.47 10.87
N SER A 50 -8.73 -23.58 9.66
CA SER A 50 -7.53 -24.37 9.39
C SER A 50 -6.27 -23.61 9.81
N ASP A 51 -5.16 -24.34 10.00
CA ASP A 51 -3.83 -23.75 10.22
C ASP A 51 -3.26 -23.06 8.95
N ALA A 52 -4.12 -22.65 8.02
CA ALA A 52 -3.71 -21.96 6.80
C ALA A 52 -3.11 -20.59 7.10
N THR A 53 -2.17 -20.19 6.25
CA THR A 53 -1.50 -18.91 6.39
C THR A 53 -2.43 -17.76 6.03
N TRP A 54 -2.22 -16.62 6.69
CA TRP A 54 -2.92 -15.38 6.36
C TRP A 54 -2.68 -15.01 4.90
N THR A 55 -3.76 -14.72 4.18
CA THR A 55 -3.68 -14.35 2.78
C THR A 55 -3.24 -12.89 2.68
N ARG A 56 -2.21 -12.63 1.88
CA ARG A 56 -1.69 -11.28 1.60
C ARG A 56 -2.07 -10.87 0.18
N PHE A 57 -2.74 -9.75 0.05
CA PHE A 57 -3.22 -9.23 -1.22
C PHE A 57 -2.67 -7.82 -1.47
N PRO A 58 -1.74 -7.66 -2.42
CA PRO A 58 -1.18 -6.34 -2.71
C PRO A 58 -2.21 -5.41 -3.35
N ILE A 59 -2.32 -4.20 -2.81
CA ILE A 59 -3.30 -3.19 -3.21
C ILE A 59 -2.65 -2.14 -4.11
N ALA A 60 -1.64 -1.47 -3.57
CA ALA A 60 -0.96 -0.36 -4.23
C ALA A 60 0.54 -0.41 -3.94
N ARG A 61 1.33 0.13 -4.86
CA ARG A 61 2.77 0.27 -4.68
C ARG A 61 3.18 1.71 -4.86
N LEU A 62 3.86 2.24 -3.84
CA LEU A 62 4.45 3.56 -3.81
C LEU A 62 5.93 3.39 -4.18
N ARG A 63 6.36 3.95 -5.31
CA ARG A 63 7.74 3.84 -5.77
C ARG A 63 8.46 5.17 -5.60
N TYR A 64 9.60 5.16 -4.93
CA TYR A 64 10.45 6.34 -4.76
C TYR A 64 11.52 6.40 -5.84
N THR A 65 11.62 7.55 -6.52
CA THR A 65 12.66 7.82 -7.52
C THR A 65 13.67 8.79 -6.92
N ALA A 66 14.79 8.26 -6.41
CA ALA A 66 15.80 9.07 -5.71
C ALA A 66 16.44 10.19 -6.57
N ALA A 67 16.47 10.02 -7.90
CA ALA A 67 16.99 11.05 -8.80
C ALA A 67 16.11 12.32 -8.84
N SER A 68 14.80 12.17 -8.64
CA SER A 68 13.85 13.29 -8.63
C SER A 68 13.31 13.62 -7.24
N GLY A 69 13.49 12.72 -6.26
CA GLY A 69 12.88 12.85 -4.94
C GLY A 69 11.36 12.65 -4.94
N LEU A 70 10.80 11.99 -5.97
CA LEU A 70 9.36 11.86 -6.15
C LEU A 70 8.86 10.43 -5.92
N TRP A 71 7.67 10.34 -5.33
CA TRP A 71 6.86 9.14 -5.19
C TRP A 71 5.89 9.00 -6.35
N SER A 72 5.79 7.80 -6.90
CA SER A 72 4.82 7.45 -7.96
C SER A 72 3.92 6.31 -7.50
N LEU A 73 2.63 6.41 -7.81
CA LEU A 73 1.63 5.41 -7.48
C LEU A 73 1.55 4.34 -8.58
N TYR A 74 1.46 3.08 -8.16
CA TYR A 74 1.25 1.93 -9.04
C TYR A 74 0.08 1.11 -8.53
N TRP A 75 -0.76 0.63 -9.45
CA TRP A 75 -1.90 -0.25 -9.18
C TRP A 75 -1.59 -1.66 -9.66
N ARG A 76 -2.23 -2.66 -9.06
CA ARG A 76 -2.04 -4.07 -9.36
C ARG A 76 -3.13 -4.57 -10.32
N ASP A 77 -2.74 -5.25 -11.39
CA ASP A 77 -3.69 -5.96 -12.27
C ASP A 77 -4.09 -7.34 -11.73
N ARG A 78 -5.04 -8.01 -12.38
CA ARG A 78 -5.50 -9.37 -12.04
C ARG A 78 -4.40 -10.45 -12.05
N HIS A 79 -3.24 -10.18 -12.67
CA HIS A 79 -2.09 -11.08 -12.75
C HIS A 79 -1.00 -10.71 -11.73
N LEU A 80 -1.34 -9.89 -10.73
CA LEU A 80 -0.44 -9.41 -9.68
C LEU A 80 0.71 -8.53 -10.21
N ARG A 81 0.57 -7.95 -11.41
CA ARG A 81 1.57 -7.04 -11.99
C ARG A 81 1.25 -5.60 -11.66
N PHE A 82 2.29 -4.81 -11.37
CA PHE A 82 2.15 -3.40 -11.04
C PHE A 82 2.30 -2.52 -12.27
N HIS A 83 1.36 -1.59 -12.45
CA HIS A 83 1.31 -0.63 -13.54
C HIS A 83 1.28 0.79 -12.99
N ALA A 84 1.95 1.72 -13.66
CA ALA A 84 1.95 3.11 -13.24
C ALA A 84 0.52 3.68 -13.27
N TYR A 85 0.11 4.33 -12.19
CA TYR A 85 -1.19 4.96 -12.09
C TYR A 85 -1.13 6.36 -12.71
N LYS A 86 -1.66 6.50 -13.92
CA LYS A 86 -1.50 7.72 -14.74
C LYS A 86 -2.40 8.88 -14.34
N ARG A 87 -3.40 8.66 -13.47
CA ARG A 87 -4.36 9.70 -13.05
C ARG A 87 -3.90 10.50 -11.82
N LEU A 88 -2.73 10.17 -11.28
CA LEU A 88 -2.08 10.92 -10.20
C LEU A 88 -0.63 11.22 -10.62
N SER A 89 -0.26 12.50 -10.59
CA SER A 89 1.12 12.91 -10.84
C SER A 89 2.04 12.47 -9.70
N PRO A 90 3.32 12.16 -9.97
CA PRO A 90 4.28 11.90 -8.90
C PRO A 90 4.40 13.09 -7.94
N SER A 91 4.54 12.81 -6.64
CA SER A 91 4.62 13.84 -5.59
C SER A 91 5.88 13.68 -4.73
N PRO A 92 6.53 14.75 -4.25
CA PRO A 92 7.57 14.65 -3.24
C PRO A 92 7.03 14.21 -1.87
N ASN A 93 5.72 14.30 -1.64
CA ASN A 93 5.07 13.92 -0.39
C ASN A 93 4.31 12.60 -0.57
N VAL A 94 4.69 11.57 0.20
CA VAL A 94 4.03 10.26 0.14
C VAL A 94 2.56 10.32 0.57
N ASN A 95 2.19 11.26 1.46
CA ASN A 95 0.81 11.40 1.93
C ASN A 95 -0.16 11.73 0.81
N ASP A 96 0.26 12.48 -0.22
CA ASP A 96 -0.62 12.81 -1.36
C ASP A 96 -1.07 11.53 -2.10
N LEU A 97 -0.22 10.50 -2.14
CA LEU A 97 -0.56 9.21 -2.73
C LEU A 97 -1.45 8.39 -1.80
N LEU A 98 -1.21 8.45 -0.49
CA LEU A 98 -2.03 7.76 0.52
C LEU A 98 -3.46 8.33 0.56
N ASP A 99 -3.58 9.66 0.57
CA ASP A 99 -4.86 10.36 0.53
C ASP A 99 -5.62 10.05 -0.76
N HIS A 100 -4.91 9.89 -1.88
CA HIS A 100 -5.52 9.47 -3.13
C HIS A 100 -6.04 8.03 -3.09
N ILE A 101 -5.25 7.10 -2.54
CA ILE A 101 -5.68 5.70 -2.36
C ILE A 101 -6.94 5.65 -1.50
N GLU A 102 -7.04 6.50 -0.48
CA GLU A 102 -8.18 6.52 0.43
C GLU A 102 -9.44 7.13 -0.19
N HIS A 103 -9.30 8.31 -0.80
CA HIS A 103 -10.45 9.17 -1.12
C HIS A 103 -10.82 9.19 -2.61
N SER A 104 -10.05 8.55 -3.49
CA SER A 104 -10.32 8.59 -4.94
C SER A 104 -11.62 7.88 -5.35
N GLY A 105 -12.09 6.92 -4.54
CA GLY A 105 -13.21 6.05 -4.90
C GLY A 105 -12.92 5.09 -6.06
N ASP A 106 -11.65 4.95 -6.46
CA ASP A 106 -11.27 4.05 -7.55
C ASP A 106 -11.27 2.59 -7.05
N PRO A 107 -12.14 1.71 -7.59
CA PRO A 107 -12.27 0.33 -7.11
C PRO A 107 -11.02 -0.52 -7.36
N ILE A 108 -10.03 -0.04 -8.12
CA ILE A 108 -8.76 -0.77 -8.27
C ILE A 108 -7.97 -0.90 -6.96
N PHE A 109 -8.23 -0.01 -5.99
CA PHE A 109 -7.56 -0.05 -4.69
C PHE A 109 -8.39 -0.78 -3.63
N TRP A 110 -9.71 -0.55 -3.58
CA TRP A 110 -10.58 -1.06 -2.50
C TRP A 110 -11.93 -1.60 -3.01
N GLY A 111 -11.92 -2.36 -4.11
CA GLY A 111 -13.11 -2.92 -4.76
C GLY A 111 -13.19 -4.45 -4.74
#